data_AF-A0A257TIM8-F1
#
_entry.id   AF-A0A257TIM8-F1
#
_cell.length_a   1.000
_cell.length_b   1.000
_cell.length_c   1.000
_cell.angle_alpha   90.00
_cell.angle_beta   90.00
_cell.angle_gamma   90.00
#
_symmetry.space_group_name_H-M   'P 1'
#
loop_
_entity.id
_entity.type
_entity.pdbx_description
1 polymer ?
#
loop_
_entity_poly.entity_id
_entity_poly.type
_entity_poly.pdbx_seq_one_letter_code
_entity_poly.pdbx_strand_id
1 'polypeptide(L)'
;MNRLNKKVITVAIILILSLANFTVAQNPGKVWMQYAAPEDAGFSLEKLKSVVDLYEKNGATALLIVYDGNALLSRGDITRRYDTHSMRKSLISALYGIYSGSGKIDIHKTLKEICIDDSVRLTEREKSATIQDLLKARSGIYIPAFGEVKSMSVSRPARGSHPPNTFFY
;
A
#
# COMPACT_ATOMS: atom_id res chain seq x y z
N MET A 1 -18.59 -7.80 50.64
CA MET A 1 -18.11 -8.34 49.35
C MET A 1 -16.84 -9.14 49.57
N ASN A 2 -16.87 -10.46 49.33
CA ASN A 2 -15.73 -11.35 49.57
C ASN A 2 -14.52 -10.99 48.69
N ARG A 3 -13.30 -11.20 49.21
CA ARG A 3 -12.03 -10.93 48.51
C ARG A 3 -11.96 -11.56 47.11
N LEU A 4 -12.64 -12.69 46.91
CA LEU A 4 -12.74 -13.37 45.62
C LEU A 4 -13.47 -12.50 44.57
N ASN A 5 -14.56 -11.83 44.96
CA ASN A 5 -15.33 -10.97 44.07
C ASN A 5 -14.53 -9.72 43.66
N LYS A 6 -13.70 -9.17 44.56
CA LYS A 6 -12.82 -8.04 44.21
C LYS A 6 -11.77 -8.45 43.16
N LYS A 7 -11.13 -9.61 43.31
CA LYS A 7 -10.13 -10.10 42.33
C LYS A 7 -10.74 -10.39 40.96
N VAL A 8 -11.93 -10.99 40.93
CA VAL A 8 -12.65 -11.26 39.67
C VAL A 8 -13.03 -9.96 38.96
N ILE A 9 -13.52 -8.96 39.70
CA ILE A 9 -13.83 -7.62 39.15
C ILE A 9 -12.56 -6.93 38.62
N THR A 10 -11.45 -7.00 39.36
CA THR A 10 -10.17 -6.40 38.91
C THR A 10 -9.64 -7.06 37.63
N VAL A 11 -9.69 -8.39 37.52
CA VAL A 11 -9.27 -9.11 36.30
C VAL A 11 -10.18 -8.80 35.12
N ALA A 12 -11.50 -8.70 35.34
CA ALA A 12 -12.45 -8.32 34.30
C ALA A 12 -12.21 -6.89 33.77
N ILE A 13 -11.90 -5.93 34.66
CA ILE A 13 -11.55 -4.55 34.28
C ILE A 13 -10.25 -4.52 33.47
N ILE A 14 -9.22 -5.28 33.87
CA ILE A 14 -7.96 -5.38 33.12
C ILE A 14 -8.19 -6.00 31.74
N LEU A 15 -9.03 -7.04 31.63
CA LEU A 15 -9.36 -7.66 30.34
C LEU A 15 -10.10 -6.68 29.42
N ILE A 16 -11.10 -5.95 29.96
CA ILE A 16 -11.87 -4.94 29.20
C ILE A 16 -10.98 -3.78 28.73
N LEU A 17 -10.05 -3.32 29.58
CA LEU A 17 -9.06 -2.29 29.20
C LEU A 17 -8.05 -2.81 28.16
N SER A 18 -7.66 -4.09 28.23
CA SER A 18 -6.76 -4.69 27.23
C SER A 18 -7.45 -4.94 25.88
N LEU A 19 -8.75 -5.19 25.88
CA LEU A 19 -9.58 -5.36 24.68
C LEU A 19 -9.96 -4.02 24.02
N ALA A 20 -9.86 -2.89 24.73
CA ALA A 20 -10.09 -1.57 24.14
C ALA A 20 -8.93 -1.08 23.26
N ASN A 21 -7.77 -1.75 23.31
CA ASN A 21 -6.65 -1.52 22.40
C ASN A 21 -6.78 -2.36 21.11
N PHE A 22 -8.01 -2.61 20.64
CA PHE A 22 -8.17 -2.78 19.20
C PHE A 22 -7.81 -1.44 18.59
N THR A 23 -6.59 -1.35 18.05
CA THR A 23 -6.22 -0.39 17.02
C THR A 23 -7.15 -0.65 15.82
N VAL A 24 -8.39 -0.19 15.93
CA VAL A 24 -9.19 0.15 14.77
C VAL A 24 -8.25 1.03 13.97
N ALA A 25 -7.88 0.59 12.76
CA ALA A 25 -7.11 1.43 11.86
C ALA A 25 -7.77 2.81 11.90
N GLN A 26 -7.07 3.78 12.49
CA GLN A 26 -7.49 5.17 12.55
C GLN A 26 -7.36 5.68 11.11
N ASN A 27 -8.24 5.17 10.24
CA ASN A 27 -8.46 5.78 8.96
C ASN A 27 -8.95 7.17 9.32
N PRO A 28 -8.19 8.22 9.00
CA PRO A 28 -8.61 9.57 9.31
C PRO A 28 -9.99 9.76 8.68
N GLY A 29 -10.87 10.45 9.40
CA GLY A 29 -12.13 10.89 8.84
C GLY A 29 -11.88 11.97 7.77
N LYS A 30 -12.66 13.05 7.79
CA LYS A 30 -12.39 14.19 6.90
C LYS A 30 -11.10 14.95 7.25
N VAL A 31 -10.59 14.77 8.47
CA VAL A 31 -9.43 15.49 9.01
C VAL A 31 -8.51 14.47 9.69
N TRP A 32 -7.20 14.64 9.52
CA TRP A 32 -6.20 13.89 10.25
C TRP A 32 -6.06 14.45 11.66
N MET A 33 -6.10 13.58 12.67
CA MET A 33 -5.62 13.91 14.00
C MET A 33 -4.10 14.19 13.93
N GLN A 34 -3.60 15.13 14.72
CA GLN A 34 -2.21 15.57 14.66
C GLN A 34 -1.59 15.59 16.06
N TYR A 35 -0.34 15.12 16.18
CA TYR A 35 0.43 15.25 17.41
C TYR A 35 0.71 16.73 17.73
N ALA A 36 0.59 17.11 19.00
CA ALA A 36 0.86 18.48 19.45
C ALA A 36 2.35 18.82 19.31
N ALA A 37 3.21 17.90 19.74
CA ALA A 37 4.64 17.94 19.50
C ALA A 37 5.14 16.59 18.96
N PRO A 38 6.16 16.56 18.09
CA PRO A 38 6.74 15.30 17.64
C PRO A 38 7.26 14.39 18.75
N GLU A 39 7.71 15.00 19.85
CA GLU A 39 8.20 14.32 21.05
C GLU A 39 7.11 13.46 21.71
N ASP A 40 5.84 13.84 21.59
CA ASP A 40 4.70 13.06 22.11
C ASP A 40 4.60 11.70 21.41
N ALA A 41 5.08 11.61 20.17
CA ALA A 41 5.18 10.38 19.39
C ALA A 41 6.57 9.70 19.50
N GLY A 42 7.48 10.24 20.33
CA GLY A 42 8.86 9.76 20.46
C GLY A 42 9.81 10.19 19.34
N PHE A 43 9.43 11.18 18.53
CA PHE A 43 10.27 11.70 17.45
C PHE A 43 11.05 12.95 17.88
N SER A 44 12.27 13.10 17.36
CA SER A 44 13.10 14.30 17.58
C SER A 44 12.69 15.43 16.65
N LEU A 45 12.33 16.59 17.21
CA LEU A 45 12.08 17.80 16.43
C LEU A 45 13.28 18.23 15.58
N GLU A 46 14.51 18.11 16.09
CA GLU A 46 15.73 18.45 15.34
C GLU A 46 15.89 17.59 14.08
N LYS A 47 15.68 16.27 14.20
CA LYS A 47 15.72 15.38 13.03
C LYS A 47 14.60 15.69 12.04
N LEU A 48 13.40 16.03 12.52
CA LEU A 48 12.31 16.42 11.64
C LEU A 48 12.58 17.74 10.91
N LYS A 49 13.30 18.68 11.50
CA LYS A 49 13.76 19.89 10.79
C LYS A 49 14.61 19.52 9.58
N SER A 50 15.53 18.56 9.71
CA SER A 50 16.35 18.11 8.57
C SER A 50 15.51 17.51 7.41
N VAL A 51 14.38 16.87 7.74
CA VAL A 51 13.43 16.36 6.73
C VAL A 51 12.71 17.52 6.04
N VAL A 52 12.33 18.55 6.79
CA VAL A 52 11.73 19.78 6.22
C VAL A 52 12.73 20.49 5.31
N ASP A 53 13.98 20.65 5.74
CA ASP A 53 15.02 21.28 4.93
C ASP A 53 15.25 20.54 3.61
N LEU A 54 15.22 19.20 3.64
CA LEU A 54 15.31 18.38 2.44
C LEU A 54 14.09 18.55 1.53
N TYR A 55 12.89 18.64 2.10
CA TYR A 55 11.66 18.92 1.35
C TYR A 55 11.75 20.27 0.62
N GLU A 56 12.15 21.34 1.31
CA GLU A 56 12.29 22.68 0.74
C GLU A 56 13.36 22.70 -0.37
N LYS A 57 14.49 22.01 -0.15
CA LYS A 57 15.57 21.92 -1.13
C LYS A 57 15.15 21.18 -2.41
N ASN A 58 14.36 20.12 -2.29
CA ASN A 58 13.97 19.28 -3.42
C ASN A 58 12.82 19.86 -4.26
N GLY A 59 12.13 20.90 -3.75
CA GLY A 59 10.97 21.48 -4.44
C GLY A 59 9.77 20.53 -4.54
N ALA A 60 9.63 19.61 -3.59
CA ALA A 60 8.45 18.75 -3.51
C ALA A 60 7.19 19.59 -3.25
N THR A 61 6.04 19.17 -3.77
CA THR A 61 4.81 20.00 -3.69
C THR A 61 4.05 19.86 -2.38
N ALA A 62 4.15 18.69 -1.73
CA ALA A 62 3.56 18.42 -0.43
C ALA A 62 4.30 17.28 0.28
N LEU A 63 4.24 17.28 1.60
CA LEU A 63 4.75 16.24 2.49
C LEU A 63 3.73 15.98 3.59
N LEU A 64 3.44 14.71 3.86
CA LEU A 64 2.66 14.27 5.00
C LEU A 64 3.37 13.09 5.65
N ILE A 65 3.70 13.22 6.92
CA ILE A 65 4.27 12.15 7.74
C ILE A 65 3.21 11.70 8.72
N VAL A 66 2.89 10.40 8.68
CA VAL A 66 1.88 9.79 9.55
C VAL A 66 2.55 8.73 10.42
N TYR A 67 2.26 8.76 11.72
CA TYR A 67 2.71 7.76 12.68
C TYR A 67 1.54 7.36 13.58
N ASP A 68 1.33 6.06 13.73
CA ASP A 68 0.23 5.48 14.52
C ASP A 68 -1.14 6.13 14.23
N GLY A 69 -1.46 6.28 12.93
CA GLY A 69 -2.73 6.85 12.47
C GLY A 69 -2.86 8.38 12.60
N ASN A 70 -1.86 9.07 13.18
CA ASN A 70 -1.88 10.51 13.40
C ASN A 70 -0.84 11.22 12.54
N ALA A 71 -1.14 12.42 12.05
CA ALA A 71 -0.18 13.27 11.39
C ALA A 71 0.89 13.73 12.41
N LEU A 72 2.15 13.50 12.07
CA LEU A 72 3.31 14.00 12.81
C LEU A 72 3.74 15.38 12.27
N LEU A 73 3.66 15.54 10.95
CA LEU A 73 4.11 16.73 10.25
C LEU A 73 3.44 16.80 8.87
N SER A 74 3.09 18.01 8.43
CA SER A 74 2.73 18.28 7.05
C SER A 74 3.41 19.55 6.51
N ARG A 75 3.68 19.58 5.20
CA ARG A 75 4.15 20.76 4.45
C ARG A 75 3.48 20.80 3.09
N GLY A 76 3.29 22.00 2.54
CA GLY A 76 2.61 22.20 1.25
C GLY A 76 1.10 21.93 1.31
N ASP A 77 0.47 21.85 0.13
CA ASP A 77 -0.97 21.63 0.01
C ASP A 77 -1.31 20.13 -0.06
N ILE A 78 -1.51 19.52 1.11
CA ILE A 78 -1.88 18.10 1.22
C ILE A 78 -3.34 17.80 0.82
N THR A 79 -4.12 18.81 0.45
CA THR A 79 -5.55 18.67 0.08
C THR A 79 -5.79 18.74 -1.42
N ARG A 80 -4.82 19.27 -2.17
CA ARG A 80 -4.85 19.31 -3.63
C ARG A 80 -4.85 17.90 -4.22
N ARG A 81 -5.56 17.76 -5.35
CA ARG A 81 -5.49 16.56 -6.18
C ARG A 81 -4.22 16.59 -7.04
N TYR A 82 -3.44 15.52 -6.96
CA TYR A 82 -2.22 15.31 -7.73
C TYR A 82 -2.36 14.10 -8.65
N ASP A 83 -1.64 14.12 -9.76
CA ASP A 83 -1.49 12.94 -10.61
C ASP A 83 -0.67 11.88 -9.88
N THR A 84 -1.31 10.76 -9.57
CA THR A 84 -0.67 9.68 -8.80
C THR A 84 0.31 8.86 -9.63
N HIS A 85 0.30 8.99 -10.97
CA HIS A 85 1.15 8.26 -11.90
C HIS A 85 1.25 6.76 -11.53
N SER A 86 2.45 6.24 -11.27
CA SER A 86 2.66 4.84 -10.92
C SER A 86 2.27 4.49 -9.49
N MET A 87 2.04 5.45 -8.59
CA MET A 87 1.54 5.19 -7.22
C MET A 87 0.18 4.49 -7.26
N ARG A 88 -0.63 4.71 -8.31
CA ARG A 88 -1.93 4.03 -8.51
C ARG A 88 -1.83 2.50 -8.50
N LYS A 89 -0.67 1.93 -8.88
CA LYS A 89 -0.48 0.48 -8.94
C LYS A 89 -0.60 -0.16 -7.54
N SER A 90 -0.04 0.48 -6.52
CA SER A 90 -0.15 0.02 -5.13
C SER A 90 -1.57 0.12 -4.61
N LEU A 91 -2.31 1.17 -5.00
CA LEU A 91 -3.74 1.30 -4.66
C LEU A 91 -4.58 0.20 -5.29
N ILE A 92 -4.36 -0.10 -6.58
CA ILE A 92 -5.02 -1.21 -7.26
C ILE A 92 -4.68 -2.55 -6.59
N SER A 93 -3.41 -2.77 -6.24
CA SER A 93 -2.98 -3.97 -5.52
C SER A 93 -3.70 -4.14 -4.18
N ALA A 94 -3.86 -3.06 -3.40
CA ALA A 94 -4.61 -3.07 -2.16
C ALA A 94 -6.10 -3.41 -2.37
N LEU A 95 -6.72 -2.88 -3.43
CA LEU A 95 -8.10 -3.23 -3.79
C LEU A 95 -8.22 -4.73 -4.10
N TYR A 96 -7.31 -5.30 -4.89
CA TYR A 96 -7.27 -6.75 -5.12
C TYR A 96 -7.14 -7.53 -3.82
N GLY A 97 -6.31 -7.07 -2.87
CA GLY A 97 -6.19 -7.67 -1.54
C GLY A 97 -7.53 -7.75 -0.78
N ILE A 98 -8.33 -6.67 -0.82
CA ILE A 98 -9.66 -6.62 -0.18
C ILE A 98 -10.62 -7.64 -0.82
N TYR A 99 -10.70 -7.67 -2.15
CA TYR A 99 -11.60 -8.57 -2.86
C TYR A 99 -11.15 -10.04 -2.81
N SER A 100 -9.83 -10.27 -2.72
CA SER A 100 -9.27 -11.59 -2.52
C SER A 100 -9.52 -12.10 -1.11
N GLY A 101 -9.26 -11.28 -0.08
CA GLY A 101 -9.53 -11.64 1.31
C GLY A 101 -11.01 -11.89 1.62
N SER A 102 -11.92 -11.31 0.82
CA SER A 102 -13.37 -11.56 0.92
C SER A 102 -13.87 -12.68 -0.02
N GLY A 103 -12.98 -13.38 -0.72
CA GLY A 103 -13.33 -14.50 -1.61
C GLY A 103 -14.05 -14.10 -2.91
N LYS A 104 -14.16 -12.80 -3.21
CA LYS A 104 -14.82 -12.29 -4.42
C LYS A 104 -13.94 -12.39 -5.66
N ILE A 105 -12.62 -12.31 -5.49
CA ILE A 105 -11.63 -12.48 -6.55
C ILE A 105 -10.64 -13.57 -6.12
N ASP A 106 -10.56 -14.63 -6.90
CA ASP A 106 -9.48 -15.60 -6.75
C ASP A 106 -8.27 -15.14 -7.58
N ILE A 107 -7.24 -14.63 -6.90
CA ILE A 107 -6.02 -14.13 -7.54
C ILE A 107 -5.13 -15.25 -8.11
N HIS A 108 -5.44 -16.51 -7.82
CA HIS A 108 -4.72 -17.66 -8.35
C HIS A 108 -5.24 -18.10 -9.72
N LYS A 109 -6.37 -17.54 -10.19
CA LYS A 109 -6.84 -17.77 -11.55
C LYS A 109 -5.88 -17.19 -12.58
N THR A 110 -5.66 -17.97 -13.63
CA THR A 110 -4.91 -17.60 -14.82
C THR A 110 -5.69 -16.60 -15.67
N LEU A 111 -4.98 -15.83 -16.50
CA LEU A 111 -5.62 -14.93 -17.47
C LEU A 111 -6.52 -15.70 -18.44
N LYS A 112 -6.18 -16.95 -18.77
CA LYS A 112 -7.02 -17.86 -19.56
C LYS A 112 -8.36 -18.13 -18.90
N GLU A 113 -8.37 -18.49 -17.63
CA GLU A 113 -9.59 -18.84 -16.88
C GLU A 113 -10.54 -17.67 -16.69
N ILE A 114 -10.02 -16.43 -16.67
CA ILE A 114 -10.81 -15.21 -16.57
C ILE A 114 -11.01 -14.50 -17.91
N CYS A 115 -10.66 -15.17 -19.01
CA CYS A 115 -10.85 -14.68 -20.38
C CYS A 115 -10.23 -13.31 -20.66
N ILE A 116 -9.08 -13.00 -20.08
CA ILE A 116 -8.32 -11.76 -20.36
C ILE A 116 -7.35 -11.98 -21.51
N ASP A 117 -7.32 -11.00 -22.41
CA ASP A 117 -6.36 -10.86 -23.51
C ASP A 117 -5.98 -9.39 -23.62
N ASP A 118 -4.95 -9.09 -24.42
CA ASP A 118 -4.52 -7.71 -24.69
C ASP A 118 -4.76 -7.34 -26.17
N SER A 119 -4.63 -6.06 -26.49
CA SER A 119 -4.53 -5.55 -27.86
C SER A 119 -3.42 -6.27 -28.65
N VAL A 120 -2.26 -6.49 -28.01
CA VAL A 120 -1.23 -7.39 -28.50
C VAL A 120 -1.55 -8.78 -27.96
N ARG A 121 -2.12 -9.63 -28.81
CA ARG A 121 -2.63 -10.96 -28.42
C ARG A 121 -1.63 -11.75 -27.59
N LEU A 122 -2.09 -12.22 -26.44
CA LEU A 122 -1.32 -13.04 -25.52
C LEU A 122 -1.16 -14.46 -26.07
N THR A 123 0.03 -15.00 -25.95
CA THR A 123 0.34 -16.42 -26.21
C THR A 123 -0.29 -17.31 -25.15
N GLU A 124 -0.42 -18.61 -25.43
CA GLU A 124 -0.93 -19.57 -24.42
C GLU A 124 -0.09 -19.58 -23.14
N ARG A 125 1.23 -19.39 -23.27
CA ARG A 125 2.14 -19.29 -22.10
C ARG A 125 1.88 -18.03 -21.30
N GLU A 126 1.71 -16.88 -21.96
CA GLU A 126 1.37 -15.63 -21.26
C GLU A 126 -0.01 -15.70 -20.60
N LYS A 127 -0.98 -16.37 -21.24
CA LYS A 127 -2.32 -16.62 -20.67
C LYS A 127 -2.31 -17.54 -19.45
N SER A 128 -1.22 -18.29 -19.22
CA SER A 128 -1.04 -19.10 -18.01
C SER A 128 -0.59 -18.30 -16.78
N ALA A 129 -0.21 -17.03 -16.95
CA ALA A 129 0.08 -16.15 -15.82
C ALA A 129 -1.18 -15.94 -14.97
N THR A 130 -1.02 -15.93 -13.65
CA THR A 130 -2.12 -15.64 -12.71
C THR A 130 -2.30 -14.15 -12.49
N ILE A 131 -3.46 -13.74 -11.95
CA ILE A 131 -3.65 -12.37 -11.45
C ILE A 131 -2.55 -12.02 -10.44
N GLN A 132 -2.20 -12.94 -9.55
CA GLN A 132 -1.12 -12.74 -8.58
C GLN A 132 0.21 -12.43 -9.26
N ASP A 133 0.54 -13.09 -10.38
CA ASP A 133 1.79 -12.84 -11.10
C ASP A 133 1.83 -11.44 -11.73
N LEU A 134 0.69 -10.92 -12.18
CA LEU A 134 0.59 -9.51 -12.61
C LEU A 134 0.82 -8.56 -11.43
N LEU A 135 0.18 -8.81 -10.28
CA LEU A 135 0.31 -7.97 -9.08
C LEU A 135 1.75 -7.95 -8.53
N LYS A 136 2.51 -9.04 -8.71
CA LYS A 136 3.91 -9.16 -8.32
C LYS A 136 4.90 -8.57 -9.34
N ALA A 137 4.44 -8.13 -10.52
CA ALA A 137 5.28 -7.80 -11.66
C ALA A 137 6.20 -8.96 -12.07
N ARG A 138 5.61 -10.16 -12.17
CA ARG A 138 6.30 -11.42 -12.53
C ARG A 138 5.54 -12.25 -13.54
N SER A 139 4.67 -11.65 -14.36
CA SER A 139 3.81 -12.41 -15.28
C SER A 139 4.57 -13.03 -16.47
N GLY A 140 5.78 -12.56 -16.77
CA GLY A 140 6.50 -12.95 -18.00
C GLY A 140 5.89 -12.37 -19.28
N ILE A 141 4.99 -11.39 -19.16
CA ILE A 141 4.34 -10.71 -20.29
C ILE A 141 5.11 -9.43 -20.60
N TYR A 142 5.84 -9.45 -21.72
CA TYR A 142 6.71 -8.34 -22.13
C TYR A 142 6.25 -7.73 -23.46
N ILE A 143 5.04 -7.16 -23.45
CA ILE A 143 4.44 -6.42 -24.59
C ILE A 143 4.53 -4.91 -24.36
N PRO A 144 4.37 -4.07 -25.41
CA PRO A 144 4.43 -2.61 -25.26
C PRO A 144 3.38 -2.11 -24.27
N ALA A 145 3.79 -1.31 -23.29
CA ALA A 145 2.88 -0.76 -22.29
C ALA A 145 2.45 0.68 -22.62
N PHE A 146 1.19 1.02 -22.34
CA PHE A 146 0.74 2.41 -22.50
C PHE A 146 1.47 3.33 -21.53
N GLY A 147 2.07 4.40 -22.07
CA GLY A 147 2.85 5.36 -21.28
C GLY A 147 4.27 4.89 -20.92
N GLU A 148 4.81 3.86 -21.59
CA GLU A 148 6.23 3.52 -21.47
C GLU A 148 7.11 4.63 -22.07
N VAL A 149 8.19 4.97 -21.37
CA VAL A 149 9.24 5.84 -21.93
C VAL A 149 10.28 4.99 -22.66
N LYS A 150 11.08 5.60 -23.53
CA LYS A 150 12.07 4.89 -24.36
C LYS A 150 13.01 3.99 -23.55
N SER A 151 13.46 4.44 -22.38
CA SER A 151 14.31 3.64 -21.50
C SER A 151 13.62 2.38 -20.97
N MET A 152 12.31 2.42 -20.71
CA MET A 152 11.53 1.24 -20.31
C MET A 152 11.41 0.26 -21.48
N SER A 153 11.11 0.77 -22.67
CA SER A 153 10.98 -0.09 -23.86
C SER A 153 12.29 -0.82 -24.19
N VAL A 154 13.44 -0.13 -24.03
CA VAL A 154 14.78 -0.70 -24.24
C VAL A 154 15.17 -1.70 -23.16
N SER A 155 14.78 -1.47 -21.90
CA SER A 155 15.11 -2.40 -20.80
C SER A 155 14.17 -3.59 -20.69
N ARG A 156 13.04 -3.58 -21.43
CA ARG A 156 12.04 -4.64 -21.41
C ARG A 156 12.65 -5.97 -21.85
N PRO A 157 12.50 -7.05 -21.06
CA PRO A 157 12.99 -8.35 -21.45
C PRO A 157 12.37 -8.82 -22.77
N ALA A 158 13.09 -9.65 -23.50
CA ALA A 158 12.57 -10.23 -24.74
C ALA A 158 11.28 -11.03 -24.45
N ARG A 159 10.26 -10.90 -25.31
CA ARG A 159 9.00 -11.62 -25.15
C ARG A 159 9.24 -13.14 -25.11
N GLY A 160 8.69 -13.83 -24.12
CA GLY A 160 8.87 -15.28 -23.93
C GLY A 160 10.18 -15.71 -23.24
N SER A 161 11.06 -14.77 -22.87
CA SER A 161 12.33 -15.04 -22.17
C SER A 161 12.16 -15.66 -20.79
N HIS A 162 11.04 -15.38 -20.10
CA HIS A 162 10.79 -15.86 -18.75
C HIS A 162 9.38 -16.46 -18.62
N PRO A 163 9.23 -17.63 -17.97
CA PRO A 163 7.91 -18.11 -17.56
C PRO A 163 7.25 -17.20 -16.51
N PRO A 164 5.92 -17.34 -16.30
CA PRO A 164 5.25 -16.68 -15.19
C PRO A 164 5.87 -17.06 -13.83
N ASN A 165 5.91 -16.08 -12.93
CA ASN A 165 6.43 -16.13 -11.57
C ASN A 165 7.94 -16.41 -11.42
N THR A 166 8.74 -16.38 -12.49
CA THR A 166 10.19 -16.70 -12.40
C THR A 166 11.13 -15.50 -12.45
N PHE A 167 10.67 -14.33 -12.89
CA PHE A 167 11.50 -13.14 -13.04
C PHE A 167 10.70 -11.87 -12.69
N PHE A 168 11.33 -10.94 -11.97
CA PHE A 168 10.76 -9.64 -11.62
C PHE A 168 11.31 -8.56 -12.55
N TYR A 169 10.42 -7.78 -13.15
CA TYR A 169 10.74 -6.66 -14.02
C TYR A 169 9.69 -5.55 -13.86
#